data_AF-A0A931EJL6-F1
#
_entry.id   AF-A0A931EJL6-F1
#
_cell.length_a   1.000
_cell.length_b   1.000
_cell.length_c   1.000
_cell.angle_alpha   90.00
_cell.angle_beta   90.00
_cell.angle_gamma   90.00
#
_symmetry.space_group_name_H-M   'P 1'
#
loop_
_entity.id
_entity.type
_entity.pdbx_description
1 polymer ?
#
loop_
_entity_poly.entity_id
_entity_poly.type
_entity_poly.pdbx_seq_one_letter_code
_entity_poly.pdbx_strand_id
1 'polypeptide(L)'
;MSNEPRYLEPRYLIIHGHFYQPPRESPWTGLINQEHGAAPYANWNEKILAECYEANAAAQVAEGNLIQLHNNYERINFDCGPTLARWLARHGRNAYRAMLRGDQVAAGRHDGHGNAIAQASNHSILPLLSPRDREIQIAWGLEDFRFRFGREAEGLWLPECAVDEATLETVASAGVKFVIAGSDQGRFGAADANDRSAGPFLWRGTAGTVAIFRFDRRFSSLLCDNHGPAETPFADQIAEALFAMAPGEALVLAADGEYFGHHKRNGADNLARLLTMIDRREDIAITNCSAYLANHPARGEFTVSAPSSWSCPHGIERWRSDCGCRLEAKTSQEWRAPLRTAIEFARDHSAALYERFAGQIVSDPWAALKASIELSFDPADLAAAARFFDRYKVSEEGKQQLLMTLFEMEQAAHTALTSCAWFFDDFGGPEGRIALRWAARTVELAALFAPTIEPELLDRLRAIKSNRREVGEAASLYLSLKTRESRGRI
;
A
#
# COMPACT_ATOMS: atom_id res chain seq x y z
N MET A 1 29.53 -21.51 39.68
CA MET A 1 28.25 -21.01 39.12
C MET A 1 28.43 -19.52 38.94
N SER A 2 28.71 -19.10 37.70
CA SER A 2 28.90 -17.70 37.34
C SER A 2 27.59 -16.94 37.53
N ASN A 3 27.59 -15.98 38.47
CA ASN A 3 26.60 -14.91 38.53
C ASN A 3 26.91 -13.93 37.38
N GLU A 4 26.56 -14.31 36.15
CA GLU A 4 26.30 -13.29 35.14
C GLU A 4 24.93 -12.68 35.44
N PRO A 5 24.79 -11.36 35.44
CA PRO A 5 23.47 -10.74 35.48
C PRO A 5 22.71 -11.24 34.26
N ARG A 6 21.66 -12.06 34.47
CA ARG A 6 20.63 -12.28 33.46
C ARG A 6 19.97 -10.93 33.23
N TYR A 7 20.47 -10.16 32.26
CA TYR A 7 19.68 -9.09 31.68
C TYR A 7 18.38 -9.75 31.22
N LEU A 8 17.26 -9.36 31.84
CA LEU A 8 15.95 -9.83 31.42
C LEU A 8 15.80 -9.44 29.95
N GLU A 9 15.34 -10.38 29.13
CA GLU A 9 15.05 -10.13 27.72
C GLU A 9 14.15 -8.88 27.61
N PRO A 10 14.50 -7.91 26.73
CA PRO A 10 13.72 -6.69 26.61
C PRO A 10 12.33 -7.01 26.07
N ARG A 11 11.44 -6.01 26.16
CA ARG A 11 10.16 -6.02 25.45
C ARG A 11 10.30 -5.19 24.19
N TYR A 12 9.54 -5.53 23.16
CA TYR A 12 9.76 -4.95 21.85
C TYR A 12 8.64 -3.98 21.46
N LEU A 13 9.02 -2.84 20.89
CA LEU A 13 8.11 -1.93 20.24
C LEU A 13 8.35 -1.95 18.73
N ILE A 14 7.28 -2.13 17.97
CA ILE A 14 7.30 -2.01 16.51
C ILE A 14 6.25 -0.97 16.14
N ILE A 15 6.66 0.09 15.45
CA ILE A 15 5.74 1.06 14.85
C ILE A 15 5.81 0.86 13.35
N HIS A 16 4.66 0.65 12.71
CA HIS A 16 4.51 0.51 11.27
C HIS A 16 3.86 1.77 10.67
N GLY A 17 4.53 2.38 9.69
CA GLY A 17 3.96 3.44 8.87
C GLY A 17 3.65 2.96 7.46
N HIS A 18 2.38 3.03 7.06
CA HIS A 18 1.93 2.71 5.72
C HIS A 18 1.93 3.96 4.82
N PHE A 19 2.91 4.11 3.92
CA PHE A 19 3.05 5.31 3.09
C PHE A 19 2.56 5.07 1.66
N TYR A 20 1.51 5.78 1.25
CA TYR A 20 0.89 5.56 -0.04
C TYR A 20 0.24 6.83 -0.62
N GLN A 21 0.32 6.98 -1.94
CA GLN A 21 -0.50 7.91 -2.72
C GLN A 21 -1.13 7.16 -3.90
N PRO A 22 -2.40 7.44 -4.22
CA PRO A 22 -3.02 6.86 -5.40
C PRO A 22 -2.29 7.29 -6.68
N PRO A 23 -2.47 6.55 -7.79
CA PRO A 23 -1.85 6.85 -9.08
C PRO A 23 -2.48 8.10 -9.72
N ARG A 24 -2.15 9.28 -9.16
CA ARG A 24 -2.74 10.59 -9.48
C ARG A 24 -2.39 11.07 -10.88
N GLU A 25 -1.29 10.58 -11.44
CA GLU A 25 -0.81 10.94 -12.77
C GLU A 25 -1.90 10.68 -13.81
N SER A 26 -1.98 11.58 -14.79
CA SER A 26 -2.77 11.34 -15.99
C SER A 26 -2.19 10.15 -16.75
N PRO A 27 -3.01 9.16 -17.15
CA PRO A 27 -2.51 7.99 -17.87
C PRO A 27 -2.03 8.32 -19.29
N TRP A 28 -2.34 9.51 -19.82
CA TRP A 28 -1.88 9.96 -21.14
C TRP A 28 -0.55 10.73 -21.09
N THR A 29 -0.32 11.50 -20.03
CA THR A 29 0.83 12.43 -19.98
C THR A 29 1.86 12.06 -18.93
N GLY A 30 1.49 11.21 -17.96
CA GLY A 30 2.32 10.89 -16.80
C GLY A 30 2.51 12.06 -15.82
N LEU A 31 1.76 13.16 -15.97
CA LEU A 31 1.84 14.34 -15.12
C LEU A 31 0.64 14.43 -14.18
N ILE A 32 0.81 15.10 -13.03
CA ILE A 32 -0.27 15.38 -12.08
C ILE A 32 -0.72 16.83 -12.30
N ASN A 33 -2.02 17.03 -12.55
CA ASN A 33 -2.61 18.36 -12.75
C ASN A 33 -2.67 19.13 -11.42
N GLN A 34 -3.04 20.41 -11.49
CA GLN A 34 -3.35 21.16 -10.26
C GLN A 34 -4.55 20.56 -9.54
N GLU A 35 -4.42 20.32 -8.24
CA GLU A 35 -5.47 19.73 -7.40
C GLU A 35 -5.97 20.72 -6.35
N HIS A 36 -7.28 20.87 -6.28
CA HIS A 36 -7.90 21.71 -5.25
C HIS A 36 -7.60 21.17 -3.84
N GLY A 37 -7.22 22.07 -2.93
CA GLY A 37 -6.85 21.74 -1.54
C GLY A 37 -5.35 21.47 -1.32
N ALA A 38 -4.56 21.38 -2.39
CA ALA A 38 -3.11 21.18 -2.31
C ALA A 38 -2.30 22.46 -2.05
N ALA A 39 -2.94 23.63 -1.99
CA ALA A 39 -2.25 24.90 -1.76
C ALA A 39 -1.35 24.85 -0.49
N PRO A 40 -0.15 25.48 -0.53
CA PRO A 40 0.41 26.28 -1.63
C PRO A 40 1.04 25.48 -2.79
N TYR A 41 1.02 24.15 -2.73
CA TYR A 41 1.57 23.27 -3.76
C TYR A 41 0.61 23.10 -4.93
N ALA A 42 1.13 22.60 -6.05
CA ALA A 42 0.31 22.36 -7.23
C ALA A 42 -0.62 21.16 -7.03
N ASN A 43 -0.14 20.09 -6.38
CA ASN A 43 -0.88 18.84 -6.22
C ASN A 43 -0.62 18.19 -4.85
N TRP A 44 -1.44 17.19 -4.50
CA TRP A 44 -1.36 16.54 -3.19
C TRP A 44 -0.05 15.77 -2.99
N ASN A 45 0.54 15.18 -4.04
CA ASN A 45 1.83 14.49 -3.91
C ASN A 45 2.94 15.44 -3.47
N GLU A 46 3.05 16.62 -4.08
CA GLU A 46 4.02 17.65 -3.68
C GLU A 46 3.79 18.16 -2.27
N LYS A 47 2.53 18.39 -1.89
CA LYS A 47 2.17 18.82 -0.54
C LYS A 47 2.58 17.80 0.51
N ILE A 48 2.21 16.54 0.31
CA ILE A 48 2.45 15.46 1.27
C ILE A 48 3.94 15.08 1.28
N LEU A 49 4.65 15.21 0.16
CA LEU A 49 6.11 15.12 0.11
C LEU A 49 6.76 16.06 1.12
N ALA A 50 6.42 17.35 1.08
CA ALA A 50 7.01 18.33 1.97
C ALA A 50 6.53 18.18 3.43
N GLU A 51 5.23 17.96 3.62
CA GLU A 51 4.61 17.92 4.96
C GLU A 51 4.86 16.61 5.71
N CYS A 52 5.15 15.51 5.00
CA CYS A 52 5.31 14.18 5.59
C CYS A 52 6.63 13.52 5.18
N TYR A 53 6.85 13.22 3.89
CA TYR A 53 7.92 12.29 3.52
C TYR A 53 9.32 12.90 3.71
N GLU A 54 9.52 14.17 3.36
CA GLU A 54 10.76 14.90 3.65
C GLU A 54 10.88 15.25 5.13
N ALA A 55 9.75 15.54 5.80
CA ALA A 55 9.74 15.79 7.24
C ALA A 55 10.22 14.55 8.04
N ASN A 56 9.81 13.34 7.66
CA ASN A 56 10.27 12.10 8.27
C ASN A 56 11.73 11.76 7.93
N ALA A 57 12.22 12.20 6.78
CA ALA A 57 13.63 12.02 6.40
C ALA A 57 14.60 12.85 7.25
N ALA A 58 14.14 13.96 7.83
CA ALA A 58 14.94 14.89 8.62
C ALA A 58 14.16 15.48 9.81
N ALA A 59 13.51 14.60 10.58
CA ALA A 59 12.70 14.97 11.73
C ALA A 59 13.57 15.58 12.84
N GLN A 60 13.07 16.64 13.49
CA GLN A 60 13.84 17.47 14.41
C GLN A 60 13.52 17.16 15.87
N VAL A 61 14.57 16.87 16.64
CA VAL A 61 14.49 16.67 18.09
C VAL A 61 15.40 17.67 18.79
N ALA A 62 14.83 18.48 19.67
CA ALA A 62 15.60 19.41 20.49
C ALA A 62 16.19 18.72 21.72
N GLU A 63 17.50 18.80 21.90
CA GLU A 63 18.22 18.34 23.09
C GLU A 63 19.04 19.47 23.69
N GLY A 64 18.50 20.12 24.72
CA GLY A 64 19.09 21.34 25.28
C GLY A 64 19.10 22.47 24.25
N ASN A 65 20.29 22.94 23.88
CA ASN A 65 20.48 24.01 22.89
C ASN A 65 20.80 23.48 21.47
N LEU A 66 20.75 22.15 21.26
CA LEU A 66 21.05 21.51 19.97
C LEU A 66 19.77 20.95 19.34
N ILE A 67 19.70 21.02 18.01
CA ILE A 67 18.68 20.31 17.23
C ILE A 67 19.38 19.13 16.56
N GLN A 68 18.90 17.92 16.87
CA GLN A 68 19.30 16.69 16.19
C GLN A 68 18.30 16.37 15.08
N LEU A 69 18.84 15.90 13.96
CA LEU A 69 18.05 15.43 12.82
C LEU A 69 18.00 13.90 12.85
N HIS A 70 16.80 13.35 12.77
CA HIS A 70 16.55 11.92 12.74
C HIS A 70 15.84 11.55 11.44
N ASN A 71 16.30 10.47 10.81
CA ASN A 71 15.57 9.80 9.75
C ASN A 71 14.64 8.77 10.38
N ASN A 72 13.33 9.03 10.44
CA ASN A 72 12.37 8.12 11.08
C ASN A 72 12.32 6.76 10.38
N TYR A 73 12.58 6.68 9.08
CA TYR A 73 12.62 5.42 8.32
C TYR A 73 13.70 4.44 8.80
N GLU A 74 14.74 4.95 9.50
CA GLU A 74 15.73 4.08 10.14
C GLU A 74 15.15 3.34 11.35
N ARG A 75 14.08 3.84 11.98
CA ARG A 75 13.63 3.42 13.31
C ARG A 75 12.22 2.82 13.35
N ILE A 76 11.43 2.98 12.28
CA ILE A 76 10.09 2.39 12.16
C ILE A 76 10.08 1.31 11.09
N ASN A 77 9.24 0.29 11.26
CA ASN A 77 8.85 -0.58 10.16
C ASN A 77 7.96 0.23 9.20
N PHE A 78 8.04 0.01 7.89
CA PHE A 78 7.23 0.76 6.94
C PHE A 78 7.05 0.03 5.62
N ASP A 79 6.02 0.40 4.86
CA ASP A 79 5.97 0.16 3.42
C ASP A 79 5.93 1.50 2.67
N CYS A 80 6.33 1.48 1.40
CA CYS A 80 6.10 2.59 0.49
C CYS A 80 5.49 2.03 -0.79
N GLY A 81 4.21 2.33 -1.02
CA GLY A 81 3.47 1.77 -2.14
C GLY A 81 4.13 2.05 -3.50
N PRO A 82 4.12 1.09 -4.46
CA PRO A 82 4.82 1.24 -5.74
C PRO A 82 4.47 2.50 -6.54
N THR A 83 3.22 2.94 -6.48
CA THR A 83 2.77 4.21 -7.11
C THR A 83 3.51 5.41 -6.54
N LEU A 84 3.56 5.53 -5.20
CA LEU A 84 4.27 6.59 -4.51
C LEU A 84 5.78 6.48 -4.72
N ALA A 85 6.35 5.28 -4.54
CA ALA A 85 7.78 5.06 -4.67
C ALA A 85 8.30 5.43 -6.07
N ARG A 86 7.54 5.11 -7.13
CA ARG A 86 7.86 5.51 -8.51
C ARG A 86 7.87 7.03 -8.67
N TRP A 87 6.89 7.71 -8.09
CA TRP A 87 6.82 9.17 -8.13
C TRP A 87 7.98 9.82 -7.35
N LEU A 88 8.25 9.34 -6.14
CA LEU A 88 9.33 9.84 -5.27
C LEU A 88 10.71 9.68 -5.91
N ALA A 89 10.96 8.59 -6.63
CA ALA A 89 12.22 8.38 -7.35
C ALA A 89 12.54 9.51 -8.35
N ARG A 90 11.51 10.15 -8.91
CA ARG A 90 11.64 11.26 -9.87
C ARG A 90 11.53 12.63 -9.23
N HIS A 91 10.55 12.82 -8.35
CA HIS A 91 10.13 14.14 -7.85
C HIS A 91 10.49 14.39 -6.38
N GLY A 92 10.64 13.34 -5.57
CA GLY A 92 10.89 13.42 -4.12
C GLY A 92 12.18 12.71 -3.70
N ARG A 93 13.28 12.95 -4.43
CA ARG A 93 14.53 12.17 -4.34
C ARG A 93 15.14 12.12 -2.93
N ASN A 94 14.95 13.16 -2.13
CA ASN A 94 15.46 13.22 -0.76
C ASN A 94 14.76 12.20 0.13
N ALA A 95 13.42 12.26 0.19
CA ALA A 95 12.62 11.29 0.92
C ALA A 95 12.84 9.86 0.39
N TYR A 96 12.87 9.68 -0.93
CA TYR A 96 13.15 8.37 -1.54
C TYR A 96 14.48 7.77 -1.07
N ARG A 97 15.57 8.55 -1.13
CA ARG A 97 16.89 8.11 -0.66
C ARG A 97 16.92 7.86 0.85
N ALA A 98 16.21 8.66 1.63
CA ALA A 98 16.11 8.48 3.08
C ALA A 98 15.39 7.18 3.46
N MET A 99 14.33 6.80 2.73
CA MET A 99 13.66 5.50 2.89
C MET A 99 14.59 4.33 2.56
N LEU A 100 15.28 4.37 1.41
CA LEU A 100 16.24 3.33 1.02
C LEU A 100 17.39 3.22 2.03
N ARG A 101 17.94 4.36 2.45
CA ARG A 101 19.00 4.41 3.46
C ARG A 101 18.49 3.90 4.82
N GLY A 102 17.26 4.24 5.17
CA GLY A 102 16.58 3.79 6.37
C GLY A 102 16.53 2.29 6.48
N ASP A 103 16.08 1.64 5.40
CA ASP A 103 16.06 0.18 5.28
C ASP A 103 17.47 -0.43 5.42
N GLN A 104 18.46 0.12 4.72
CA GLN A 104 19.84 -0.38 4.76
C GLN A 104 20.49 -0.24 6.14
N VAL A 105 20.29 0.89 6.83
CA VAL A 105 20.80 1.11 8.18
C VAL A 105 20.13 0.15 9.17
N ALA A 106 18.81 -0.03 9.07
CA ALA A 106 18.09 -0.99 9.88
C ALA A 106 18.58 -2.42 9.63
N ALA A 107 18.76 -2.82 8.37
CA ALA A 107 19.32 -4.14 8.04
C ALA A 107 20.71 -4.35 8.66
N GLY A 108 21.57 -3.32 8.67
CA GLY A 108 22.87 -3.38 9.34
C GLY A 108 22.80 -3.53 10.87
N ARG A 109 21.72 -3.09 11.50
CA ARG A 109 21.48 -3.23 12.95
C ARG A 109 20.74 -4.50 13.34
N HIS A 110 20.03 -5.10 12.40
CA HIS A 110 19.13 -6.22 12.63
C HIS A 110 19.50 -7.44 11.79
N ASP A 111 20.79 -7.75 11.69
CA ASP A 111 21.31 -8.97 11.06
C ASP A 111 20.78 -9.25 9.63
N GLY A 112 20.63 -8.18 8.84
CA GLY A 112 20.12 -8.24 7.47
C GLY A 112 18.63 -7.93 7.31
N HIS A 113 17.89 -7.77 8.42
CA HIS A 113 16.45 -7.49 8.42
C HIS A 113 16.14 -5.99 8.37
N GLY A 114 15.93 -5.48 7.15
CA GLY A 114 15.56 -4.08 6.93
C GLY A 114 14.14 -3.74 7.41
N ASN A 115 13.90 -2.44 7.62
CA ASN A 115 12.63 -1.92 8.10
C ASN A 115 11.51 -1.91 7.05
N ALA A 116 11.85 -1.87 5.77
CA ALA A 116 10.89 -1.79 4.69
C ALA A 116 10.25 -3.16 4.41
N ILE A 117 8.96 -3.15 4.10
CA ILE A 117 8.21 -4.30 3.57
C ILE A 117 7.59 -3.94 2.21
N ALA A 118 7.23 -4.95 1.41
CA ALA A 118 6.56 -4.70 0.14
C ALA A 118 5.09 -4.30 0.35
N GLN A 119 4.47 -3.76 -0.70
CA GLN A 119 3.03 -3.48 -0.76
C GLN A 119 2.49 -4.03 -2.08
N ALA A 120 1.25 -4.54 -2.10
CA ALA A 120 0.61 -4.87 -3.37
C ALA A 120 0.48 -3.63 -4.29
N SER A 121 0.73 -3.82 -5.59
CA SER A 121 1.14 -2.74 -6.51
C SER A 121 0.24 -1.50 -6.58
N ASN A 122 -1.05 -1.67 -6.88
CA ASN A 122 -1.98 -0.56 -7.13
C ASN A 122 -2.87 -0.24 -5.93
N HIS A 123 -2.55 -0.81 -4.77
CA HIS A 123 -3.35 -0.70 -3.56
C HIS A 123 -4.83 -1.12 -3.77
N SER A 124 -5.04 -2.17 -4.57
CA SER A 124 -6.35 -2.77 -4.78
C SER A 124 -6.71 -3.70 -3.61
N ILE A 125 -8.00 -3.78 -3.27
CA ILE A 125 -8.50 -4.70 -2.24
C ILE A 125 -8.37 -6.13 -2.74
N LEU A 126 -7.33 -6.84 -2.29
CA LEU A 126 -6.97 -8.17 -2.81
C LEU A 126 -8.10 -9.21 -2.70
N PRO A 127 -8.90 -9.26 -1.62
CA PRO A 127 -10.05 -10.16 -1.56
C PRO A 127 -11.16 -9.91 -2.61
N LEU A 128 -11.17 -8.75 -3.27
CA LEU A 128 -12.14 -8.43 -4.34
C LEU A 128 -11.62 -8.75 -5.74
N LEU A 129 -10.36 -9.15 -5.87
CA LEU A 129 -9.75 -9.44 -7.16
C LEU A 129 -9.96 -10.90 -7.57
N SER A 130 -9.88 -11.17 -8.87
CA SER A 130 -9.76 -12.54 -9.36
C SER A 130 -8.48 -13.20 -8.78
N PRO A 131 -8.41 -14.54 -8.66
CA PRO A 131 -7.19 -15.20 -8.19
C PRO A 131 -5.94 -14.80 -8.97
N ARG A 132 -6.10 -14.65 -10.29
CA ARG A 132 -5.04 -14.26 -11.21
C ARG A 132 -4.61 -12.82 -10.95
N ASP A 133 -5.54 -11.88 -10.92
CA ASP A 133 -5.27 -10.46 -10.65
C ASP A 133 -4.58 -10.25 -9.29
N ARG A 134 -5.01 -11.00 -8.28
CA ARG A 134 -4.41 -10.97 -6.94
C ARG A 134 -2.94 -11.42 -6.98
N GLU A 135 -2.64 -12.50 -7.70
CA GLU A 135 -1.26 -12.95 -7.90
C GLU A 135 -0.44 -11.87 -8.62
N ILE A 136 -0.98 -11.20 -9.64
CA ILE A 136 -0.29 -10.07 -10.29
C ILE A 136 0.01 -8.94 -9.32
N GLN A 137 -0.97 -8.53 -8.51
CA GLN A 137 -0.81 -7.38 -7.63
C GLN A 137 0.28 -7.63 -6.58
N ILE A 138 0.36 -8.87 -6.08
CA ILE A 138 1.41 -9.30 -5.16
C ILE A 138 2.75 -9.38 -5.89
N ALA A 139 2.81 -10.06 -7.05
CA ALA A 139 4.05 -10.23 -7.80
C ALA A 139 4.68 -8.90 -8.23
N TRP A 140 3.88 -7.97 -8.76
CA TRP A 140 4.35 -6.63 -9.13
C TRP A 140 4.85 -5.84 -7.93
N GLY A 141 4.16 -5.93 -6.79
CA GLY A 141 4.58 -5.28 -5.55
C GLY A 141 5.92 -5.81 -5.02
N LEU A 142 6.12 -7.13 -5.08
CA LEU A 142 7.38 -7.78 -4.67
C LEU A 142 8.53 -7.45 -5.62
N GLU A 143 8.27 -7.40 -6.93
CA GLU A 143 9.28 -7.02 -7.92
C GLU A 143 9.69 -5.55 -7.79
N ASP A 144 8.72 -4.65 -7.57
CA ASP A 144 9.01 -3.23 -7.31
C ASP A 144 9.85 -3.06 -6.04
N PHE A 145 9.52 -3.79 -4.98
CA PHE A 145 10.33 -3.81 -3.76
C PHE A 145 11.75 -4.28 -4.04
N ARG A 146 11.92 -5.41 -4.73
CA ARG A 146 13.25 -5.97 -5.05
C ARG A 146 14.08 -4.99 -5.85
N PHE A 147 13.49 -4.37 -6.88
CA PHE A 147 14.15 -3.38 -7.72
C PHE A 147 14.66 -2.18 -6.90
N ARG A 148 13.85 -1.68 -5.97
CA ARG A 148 14.15 -0.46 -5.20
C ARG A 148 15.10 -0.69 -4.04
N PHE A 149 14.84 -1.72 -3.24
CA PHE A 149 15.56 -1.98 -1.99
C PHE A 149 16.73 -2.96 -2.18
N GLY A 150 16.81 -3.65 -3.32
CA GLY A 150 17.94 -4.54 -3.64
C GLY A 150 17.97 -5.84 -2.83
N ARG A 151 16.84 -6.25 -2.24
CA ARG A 151 16.67 -7.48 -1.46
C ARG A 151 15.25 -8.02 -1.61
N GLU A 152 15.05 -9.29 -1.26
CA GLU A 152 13.70 -9.87 -1.17
C GLU A 152 12.90 -9.22 -0.02
N ALA A 153 11.61 -9.03 -0.26
CA ALA A 153 10.69 -8.60 0.78
C ALA A 153 10.37 -9.77 1.72
N GLU A 154 10.46 -9.52 3.03
CA GLU A 154 10.09 -10.52 4.04
C GLU A 154 8.63 -10.39 4.47
N GLY A 155 8.10 -9.17 4.40
CA GLY A 155 6.70 -8.86 4.70
C GLY A 155 5.98 -8.22 3.53
N LEU A 156 4.65 -8.25 3.58
CA LEU A 156 3.78 -7.58 2.62
C LEU A 156 2.66 -6.82 3.35
N TRP A 157 2.55 -5.52 3.07
CA TRP A 157 1.37 -4.74 3.40
C TRP A 157 0.23 -5.08 2.43
N LEU A 158 -0.84 -5.64 2.98
CA LEU A 158 -2.08 -5.85 2.23
C LEU A 158 -2.85 -4.52 2.24
N PRO A 159 -3.29 -4.00 1.08
CA PRO A 159 -4.05 -2.76 1.02
C PRO A 159 -5.23 -2.78 1.98
N GLU A 160 -5.29 -1.79 2.88
CA GLU A 160 -6.31 -1.69 3.94
C GLU A 160 -6.30 -2.85 4.96
N CYS A 161 -5.16 -3.54 5.08
CA CYS A 161 -5.03 -4.84 5.74
C CYS A 161 -6.12 -5.83 5.28
N ALA A 162 -6.65 -5.68 4.06
CA ALA A 162 -7.78 -6.47 3.60
C ALA A 162 -7.36 -7.91 3.35
N VAL A 163 -7.98 -8.86 4.07
CA VAL A 163 -7.50 -10.24 4.14
C VAL A 163 -8.63 -11.27 4.16
N ASP A 164 -8.41 -12.37 3.46
CA ASP A 164 -9.19 -13.60 3.48
C ASP A 164 -8.26 -14.81 3.30
N GLU A 165 -8.80 -16.03 3.40
CA GLU A 165 -8.05 -17.28 3.25
C GLU A 165 -7.30 -17.35 1.92
N ALA A 166 -7.98 -16.98 0.83
CA ALA A 166 -7.43 -17.07 -0.51
C ALA A 166 -6.28 -16.06 -0.73
N THR A 167 -6.36 -14.88 -0.09
CA THR A 167 -5.29 -13.87 -0.12
C THR A 167 -4.07 -14.38 0.64
N LEU A 168 -4.25 -14.93 1.84
CA LEU A 168 -3.14 -15.52 2.60
C LEU A 168 -2.49 -16.71 1.88
N GLU A 169 -3.28 -17.53 1.17
CA GLU A 169 -2.78 -18.61 0.32
C GLU A 169 -1.87 -18.08 -0.80
N THR A 170 -2.25 -16.94 -1.40
CA THR A 170 -1.46 -16.31 -2.47
C THR A 170 -0.19 -15.68 -1.91
N VAL A 171 -0.26 -15.07 -0.72
CA VAL A 171 0.90 -14.52 0.01
C VAL A 171 1.90 -15.64 0.36
N ALA A 172 1.40 -16.76 0.88
CA ALA A 172 2.23 -17.94 1.19
C ALA A 172 2.90 -18.50 -0.08
N SER A 173 2.13 -18.63 -1.16
CA SER A 173 2.65 -19.10 -2.46
C SER A 173 3.74 -18.19 -3.04
N ALA A 174 3.69 -16.89 -2.74
CA ALA A 174 4.69 -15.91 -3.13
C ALA A 174 5.96 -15.92 -2.25
N GLY A 175 6.01 -16.76 -1.20
CA GLY A 175 7.17 -16.86 -0.31
C GLY A 175 7.30 -15.73 0.71
N VAL A 176 6.26 -14.91 0.90
CA VAL A 176 6.25 -13.84 1.89
C VAL A 176 6.13 -14.44 3.29
N LYS A 177 6.97 -13.98 4.23
CA LYS A 177 7.06 -14.56 5.58
C LYS A 177 5.97 -14.06 6.51
N PHE A 178 5.57 -12.78 6.39
CA PHE A 178 4.55 -12.20 7.27
C PHE A 178 3.69 -11.11 6.64
N VAL A 179 2.54 -10.87 7.28
CA VAL A 179 1.69 -9.69 7.06
C VAL A 179 1.27 -9.08 8.41
N ILE A 180 0.71 -7.88 8.37
CA ILE A 180 0.18 -7.16 9.53
C ILE A 180 -1.36 -7.13 9.44
N ALA A 181 -2.05 -7.37 10.56
CA ALA A 181 -3.52 -7.34 10.62
C ALA A 181 -4.01 -6.76 11.96
N GLY A 182 -5.21 -6.19 11.94
CA GLY A 182 -5.85 -5.63 13.13
C GLY A 182 -6.30 -6.71 14.11
N SER A 183 -6.35 -6.35 15.39
CA SER A 183 -6.75 -7.24 16.48
C SER A 183 -8.16 -7.82 16.36
N ASP A 184 -9.02 -7.24 15.52
CA ASP A 184 -10.41 -7.64 15.23
C ASP A 184 -10.57 -8.42 13.91
N GLN A 185 -9.49 -8.58 13.13
CA GLN A 185 -9.53 -9.19 11.81
C GLN A 185 -9.47 -10.72 11.81
N GLY A 186 -9.38 -11.32 12.98
CA GLY A 186 -9.35 -12.76 13.19
C GLY A 186 -9.15 -13.14 14.65
N ARG A 187 -8.92 -14.42 14.89
CA ARG A 187 -8.57 -14.98 16.19
C ARG A 187 -7.08 -15.28 16.23
N PHE A 188 -6.42 -14.84 17.29
CA PHE A 188 -4.98 -14.96 17.49
C PHE A 188 -4.70 -15.95 18.64
N GLY A 189 -4.69 -17.25 18.31
CA GLY A 189 -4.50 -18.35 19.26
C GLY A 189 -5.63 -18.48 20.27
N ALA A 190 -5.28 -18.85 21.50
CA ALA A 190 -6.19 -18.85 22.65
C ALA A 190 -6.18 -17.50 23.40
N ALA A 191 -5.49 -16.48 22.87
CA ALA A 191 -5.39 -15.17 23.50
C ALA A 191 -6.77 -14.51 23.58
N ASP A 192 -7.05 -13.88 24.72
CA ASP A 192 -8.28 -13.11 24.88
C ASP A 192 -8.21 -11.79 24.09
N ALA A 193 -9.34 -11.07 24.02
CA ALA A 193 -9.40 -9.79 23.32
C ALA A 193 -8.57 -8.66 24.00
N ASN A 194 -8.09 -8.86 25.23
CA ASN A 194 -7.34 -7.88 26.01
C ASN A 194 -5.81 -8.09 25.94
N ASP A 195 -5.36 -9.25 25.46
CA ASP A 195 -3.96 -9.53 25.17
C ASP A 195 -3.45 -8.58 24.08
N ARG A 196 -2.28 -7.98 24.30
CA ARG A 196 -1.61 -7.02 23.39
C ARG A 196 -0.40 -7.59 22.65
N SER A 197 -0.05 -8.84 22.92
CA SER A 197 1.07 -9.54 22.27
C SER A 197 0.87 -9.52 20.76
N ALA A 198 1.83 -8.96 20.03
CA ALA A 198 1.71 -8.83 18.59
C ALA A 198 1.89 -10.16 17.83
N GLY A 199 2.30 -11.22 18.53
CA GLY A 199 2.62 -12.51 17.94
C GLY A 199 4.14 -12.72 17.83
N PRO A 200 4.60 -13.48 16.82
CA PRO A 200 3.91 -13.79 15.57
C PRO A 200 2.89 -14.93 15.71
N PHE A 201 1.73 -14.84 15.07
CA PHE A 201 0.72 -15.91 15.03
C PHE A 201 0.72 -16.60 13.66
N LEU A 202 0.69 -17.93 13.60
CA LEU A 202 0.78 -18.64 12.31
C LEU A 202 -0.58 -18.86 11.67
N TRP A 203 -0.76 -18.33 10.47
CA TRP A 203 -1.73 -18.86 9.53
C TRP A 203 -1.13 -20.02 8.73
N ARG A 204 -1.93 -21.06 8.45
CA ARG A 204 -1.50 -22.25 7.72
C ARG A 204 -2.41 -22.48 6.51
N GLY A 205 -1.82 -22.39 5.32
CA GLY A 205 -2.46 -22.70 4.05
C GLY A 205 -1.95 -23.99 3.43
N THR A 206 -2.37 -24.28 2.20
CA THR A 206 -1.88 -25.45 1.45
C THR A 206 -0.50 -25.23 0.84
N ALA A 207 -0.16 -23.98 0.49
CA ALA A 207 1.11 -23.57 -0.09
C ALA A 207 2.21 -23.29 0.96
N GLY A 208 1.84 -23.11 2.22
CA GLY A 208 2.80 -22.80 3.28
C GLY A 208 2.19 -22.11 4.48
N THR A 209 3.02 -21.38 5.22
CA THR A 209 2.61 -20.65 6.42
C THR A 209 2.98 -19.19 6.31
N VAL A 210 2.15 -18.32 6.87
CA VAL A 210 2.40 -16.87 6.96
C VAL A 210 2.27 -16.46 8.42
N ALA A 211 3.26 -15.75 8.94
CA ALA A 211 3.17 -15.14 10.25
C ALA A 211 2.30 -13.88 10.19
N ILE A 212 1.41 -13.70 11.16
CA ILE A 212 0.52 -12.56 11.26
C ILE A 212 0.92 -11.77 12.49
N PHE A 213 1.28 -10.51 12.28
CA PHE A 213 1.50 -9.55 13.35
C PHE A 213 0.21 -8.82 13.67
N ARG A 214 -0.24 -8.95 14.91
CA ARG A 214 -1.41 -8.25 15.44
C ARG A 214 -1.00 -6.84 15.85
N PHE A 215 -1.54 -5.82 15.20
CA PHE A 215 -1.37 -4.45 15.68
C PHE A 215 -2.45 -4.05 16.70
N ASP A 216 -2.06 -3.23 17.67
CA ASP A 216 -2.92 -2.73 18.73
C ASP A 216 -3.72 -1.51 18.27
N ARG A 217 -5.02 -1.68 18.03
CA ARG A 217 -5.87 -0.58 17.55
C ARG A 217 -5.91 0.62 18.49
N ARG A 218 -5.98 0.40 19.81
CA ARG A 218 -6.09 1.49 20.78
C ARG A 218 -4.83 2.36 20.75
N PHE A 219 -3.66 1.73 20.84
CA PHE A 219 -2.41 2.49 20.82
C PHE A 219 -2.09 3.06 19.43
N SER A 220 -2.53 2.39 18.36
CA SER A 220 -2.42 2.95 17.00
C SER A 220 -3.26 4.21 16.85
N SER A 221 -4.50 4.23 17.36
CA SER A 221 -5.32 5.46 17.40
C SER A 221 -4.68 6.53 18.27
N LEU A 222 -4.17 6.18 19.47
CA LEU A 222 -3.48 7.13 20.34
C LEU A 222 -2.21 7.70 19.69
N LEU A 223 -1.48 6.91 18.90
CA LEU A 223 -0.32 7.35 18.13
C LEU A 223 -0.72 8.43 17.10
N CYS A 224 -1.91 8.32 16.50
CA CYS A 224 -2.45 9.31 15.57
C CYS A 224 -3.08 10.55 16.27
N ASP A 225 -3.52 10.41 17.53
CA ASP A 225 -4.24 11.44 18.27
C ASP A 225 -3.34 12.30 19.18
N ASN A 226 -2.31 11.72 19.82
CA ASN A 226 -1.52 12.37 20.87
C ASN A 226 -0.43 13.31 20.34
N HIS A 227 -0.70 14.62 20.21
CA HIS A 227 0.29 15.59 19.72
C HIS A 227 0.20 16.99 20.36
N GLY A 228 0.62 17.11 21.62
CA GLY A 228 0.88 18.40 22.29
C GLY A 228 2.29 18.44 22.91
N PRO A 229 2.84 19.61 23.29
CA PRO A 229 4.23 19.80 23.74
C PRO A 229 4.63 19.05 25.03
N ALA A 230 3.73 18.25 25.60
CA ALA A 230 4.01 17.31 26.67
C ALA A 230 3.93 15.88 26.10
N GLU A 231 4.98 15.42 25.43
CA GLU A 231 5.09 14.07 24.87
C GLU A 231 5.58 13.01 25.89
N THR A 232 5.87 13.41 27.12
CA THR A 232 6.17 12.49 28.23
C THR A 232 5.07 11.46 28.51
N PRO A 233 3.76 11.81 28.54
CA PRO A 233 2.72 10.88 28.95
C PRO A 233 2.48 9.72 27.97
N PHE A 234 2.78 9.84 26.68
CA PHE A 234 2.51 8.77 25.72
C PHE A 234 3.62 7.73 25.67
N ALA A 235 4.89 8.16 25.71
CA ALA A 235 6.02 7.25 25.86
C ALA A 235 5.89 6.41 27.13
N ASP A 236 5.45 7.03 28.24
CA ASP A 236 5.20 6.33 29.50
C ASP A 236 4.01 5.37 29.40
N GLN A 237 2.92 5.74 28.72
CA GLN A 237 1.79 4.82 28.47
C GLN A 237 2.21 3.59 27.63
N ILE A 238 3.05 3.77 26.61
CA ILE A 238 3.58 2.66 25.82
C ILE A 238 4.46 1.77 26.72
N ALA A 239 5.32 2.38 27.53
CA ALA A 239 6.18 1.65 28.43
C ALA A 239 5.37 0.86 29.48
N GLU A 240 4.36 1.46 30.12
CA GLU A 240 3.44 0.79 31.04
C GLU A 240 2.72 -0.40 30.39
N ALA A 241 2.23 -0.23 29.16
CA ALA A 241 1.59 -1.30 28.41
C ALA A 241 2.56 -2.46 28.12
N LEU A 242 3.79 -2.14 27.70
CA LEU A 242 4.83 -3.14 27.50
C LEU A 242 5.18 -3.84 28.82
N PHE A 243 5.37 -3.13 29.93
CA PHE A 243 5.70 -3.78 31.22
C PHE A 243 4.62 -4.70 31.75
N ALA A 244 3.36 -4.51 31.35
CA ALA A 244 2.27 -5.43 31.63
C ALA A 244 2.35 -6.73 30.80
N MET A 245 3.14 -6.76 29.73
CA MET A 245 3.40 -7.93 28.87
C MET A 245 4.61 -8.73 29.39
N ALA A 246 4.74 -9.98 28.93
CA ALA A 246 5.87 -10.82 29.30
C ALA A 246 7.18 -10.33 28.63
N PRO A 247 8.36 -10.54 29.25
CA PRO A 247 9.65 -10.34 28.59
C PRO A 247 9.71 -11.09 27.25
N GLY A 248 10.33 -10.48 26.23
CA GLY A 248 10.40 -11.03 24.87
C GLY A 248 9.15 -10.82 24.01
N GLU A 249 8.04 -10.27 24.54
CA GLU A 249 6.86 -9.96 23.72
C GLU A 249 6.98 -8.59 23.02
N ALA A 250 6.27 -8.46 21.90
CA ALA A 250 6.20 -7.23 21.12
C ALA A 250 4.82 -6.57 21.18
N LEU A 251 4.81 -5.23 21.21
CA LEU A 251 3.66 -4.40 20.86
C LEU A 251 3.86 -3.85 19.45
N VAL A 252 2.91 -4.10 18.54
CA VAL A 252 2.91 -3.52 17.20
C VAL A 252 1.85 -2.42 17.11
N LEU A 253 2.24 -1.25 16.64
CA LEU A 253 1.34 -0.15 16.28
C LEU A 253 1.37 0.03 14.76
N ALA A 254 0.25 0.33 14.12
CA ALA A 254 0.19 0.55 12.68
C ALA A 254 -0.71 1.74 12.34
N ALA A 255 -0.24 2.62 11.47
CA ALA A 255 -0.99 3.80 11.02
C ALA A 255 -0.65 4.14 9.56
N ASP A 256 -1.53 4.90 8.90
CA ASP A 256 -1.15 5.61 7.68
C ASP A 256 0.04 6.52 8.01
N GLY A 257 1.11 6.39 7.25
CA GLY A 257 2.36 7.11 7.47
C GLY A 257 2.18 8.63 7.33
N GLU A 258 1.16 9.06 6.58
CA GLU A 258 0.75 10.46 6.43
C GLU A 258 0.29 11.11 7.75
N TYR A 259 0.02 10.34 8.81
CA TYR A 259 -0.17 10.91 10.16
C TYR A 259 1.11 11.49 10.74
N PHE A 260 2.28 10.99 10.33
CA PHE A 260 3.58 11.48 10.80
C PHE A 260 3.99 12.76 10.07
N GLY A 261 3.07 13.71 9.88
CA GLY A 261 3.36 15.04 9.33
C GLY A 261 2.18 15.72 8.64
N HIS A 262 1.57 15.05 7.65
CA HIS A 262 0.52 15.68 6.82
C HIS A 262 -0.81 15.85 7.58
N HIS A 263 -1.35 14.77 8.15
CA HIS A 263 -2.58 14.87 8.93
C HIS A 263 -2.37 15.51 10.29
N LYS A 264 -1.14 15.53 10.79
CA LYS A 264 -0.75 16.12 12.08
C LYS A 264 0.51 16.94 11.92
N ARG A 265 0.36 18.26 12.01
CA ARG A 265 1.48 19.20 11.98
C ARG A 265 2.54 18.80 13.02
N ASN A 266 3.80 18.77 12.60
CA ASN A 266 4.97 18.31 13.37
C ASN A 266 4.96 16.80 13.72
N GLY A 267 4.08 15.99 13.13
CA GLY A 267 3.98 14.56 13.43
C GLY A 267 5.30 13.78 13.26
N ALA A 268 6.12 14.14 12.27
CA ALA A 268 7.44 13.56 12.07
C ALA A 268 8.38 13.80 13.27
N ASP A 269 8.43 15.05 13.75
CA ASP A 269 9.25 15.43 14.90
C ASP A 269 8.73 14.79 16.19
N ASN A 270 7.41 14.74 16.36
CA ASN A 270 6.76 14.08 17.49
C ASN A 270 7.10 12.58 17.53
N LEU A 271 7.06 11.90 16.37
CA LEU A 271 7.46 10.50 16.25
C LEU A 271 8.95 10.32 16.58
N ALA A 272 9.83 11.18 16.06
CA ALA A 272 11.26 11.12 16.35
C ALA A 272 11.54 11.28 17.85
N ARG A 273 10.86 12.22 18.52
CA ARG A 273 10.95 12.43 19.96
C ARG A 273 10.44 11.23 20.75
N LEU A 274 9.27 10.69 20.41
CA LEU A 274 8.73 9.48 21.03
C LEU A 274 9.74 8.34 20.97
N LEU A 275 10.27 8.05 19.79
CA LEU A 275 11.26 6.99 19.61
C LEU A 275 12.52 7.27 20.43
N THR A 276 12.99 8.52 20.51
CA THR A 276 14.18 8.90 21.31
C THR A 276 13.93 8.74 22.82
N MET A 277 12.71 8.96 23.30
CA MET A 277 12.34 8.69 24.68
C MET A 277 12.32 7.19 24.99
N ILE A 278 11.85 6.36 24.06
CA ILE A 278 11.84 4.91 24.21
C ILE A 278 13.26 4.33 24.14
N ASP A 279 14.10 4.76 23.19
CA ASP A 279 15.49 4.28 23.04
C ASP A 279 16.39 4.57 24.26
N ARG A 280 16.00 5.51 25.14
CA ARG A 280 16.70 5.79 26.40
C ARG A 280 16.41 4.75 27.50
N ARG A 281 15.46 3.85 27.29
CA ARG A 281 15.11 2.78 28.22
C ARG A 281 15.89 1.50 27.84
N GLU A 282 16.51 0.86 28.82
CA GLU A 282 17.31 -0.36 28.59
C GLU A 282 16.45 -1.64 28.52
N ASP A 283 15.19 -1.56 28.92
CA ASP A 283 14.24 -2.67 29.04
C ASP A 283 13.20 -2.74 27.91
N ILE A 284 13.23 -1.77 27.00
CA ILE A 284 12.41 -1.74 25.78
C ILE A 284 13.33 -1.57 24.58
N ALA A 285 13.17 -2.44 23.58
CA ALA A 285 13.91 -2.38 22.33
C ALA A 285 12.97 -2.02 21.16
N ILE A 286 13.30 -0.99 20.40
CA ILE A 286 12.63 -0.72 19.12
C ILE A 286 13.21 -1.67 18.07
N THR A 287 12.34 -2.33 17.31
CA THR A 287 12.72 -3.30 16.27
C THR A 287 11.73 -3.25 15.10
N ASN A 288 11.88 -4.17 14.15
CA ASN A 288 10.94 -4.38 13.06
C ASN A 288 10.41 -5.82 13.04
N CYS A 289 9.31 -6.04 12.31
CA CYS A 289 8.64 -7.34 12.21
C CYS A 289 9.56 -8.45 11.69
N SER A 290 10.42 -8.16 10.71
CA SER A 290 11.35 -9.14 10.12
C SER A 290 12.38 -9.63 11.12
N ALA A 291 13.06 -8.69 11.78
CA ALA A 291 14.07 -8.95 12.81
C ALA A 291 13.47 -9.66 14.04
N TYR A 292 12.28 -9.24 14.45
CA TYR A 292 11.57 -9.87 15.55
C TYR A 292 11.16 -11.31 15.18
N LEU A 293 10.59 -11.55 13.99
CA LEU A 293 10.23 -12.89 13.51
C LEU A 293 11.42 -13.85 13.42
N ALA A 294 12.59 -13.35 13.02
CA ALA A 294 13.81 -14.15 12.92
C ALA A 294 14.29 -14.68 14.29
N ASN A 295 14.05 -13.91 15.36
CA ASN A 295 14.49 -14.23 16.71
C ASN A 295 13.39 -14.83 17.61
N HIS A 296 12.12 -14.70 17.22
CA HIS A 296 10.97 -15.13 18.00
C HIS A 296 10.11 -16.11 17.18
N PRO A 297 10.20 -17.43 17.45
CA PRO A 297 9.36 -18.39 16.75
C PRO A 297 7.89 -18.10 17.05
N ALA A 298 7.05 -18.31 16.05
CA ALA A 298 5.63 -17.96 16.13
C ALA A 298 4.91 -18.73 17.26
N ARG A 299 4.12 -17.99 18.04
CA ARG A 299 3.41 -18.44 19.23
C ARG A 299 1.91 -18.42 18.93
N GLY A 300 1.34 -19.59 18.65
CA GLY A 300 -0.10 -19.74 18.40
C GLY A 300 -0.51 -19.66 16.93
N GLU A 301 -1.80 -19.90 16.69
CA GLU A 301 -2.39 -19.97 15.35
C GLU A 301 -3.22 -18.72 15.06
N PHE A 302 -3.30 -18.31 13.81
CA PHE A 302 -4.22 -17.27 13.36
C PHE A 302 -5.35 -17.88 12.53
N THR A 303 -6.59 -17.52 12.85
CA THR A 303 -7.77 -17.82 12.02
C THR A 303 -8.41 -16.52 11.59
N VAL A 304 -8.49 -16.29 10.29
CA VAL A 304 -9.04 -15.04 9.75
C VAL A 304 -10.55 -14.96 9.94
N SER A 305 -11.06 -13.77 10.29
CA SER A 305 -12.48 -13.45 10.21
C SER A 305 -12.78 -12.92 8.81
N ALA A 306 -12.79 -13.82 7.83
CA ALA A 306 -12.75 -13.45 6.41
C ALA A 306 -14.12 -13.05 5.81
N PRO A 307 -14.12 -12.15 4.80
CA PRO A 307 -13.06 -11.19 4.52
C PRO A 307 -13.10 -10.04 5.55
N SER A 308 -11.94 -9.60 6.03
CA SER A 308 -11.81 -8.46 6.95
C SER A 308 -10.94 -7.34 6.37
N SER A 309 -10.98 -6.15 6.98
CA SER A 309 -10.05 -5.04 6.72
C SER A 309 -9.85 -4.23 7.99
N TRP A 310 -8.82 -3.37 8.01
CA TRP A 310 -8.58 -2.52 9.19
C TRP A 310 -9.50 -1.29 9.27
N SER A 311 -10.14 -0.88 8.18
CA SER A 311 -10.81 0.42 8.05
C SER A 311 -12.32 0.32 7.76
N CYS A 312 -12.87 -0.90 7.77
CA CYS A 312 -14.30 -1.14 7.68
C CYS A 312 -14.76 -2.24 8.66
N PRO A 313 -15.69 -1.96 9.59
CA PRO A 313 -16.24 -2.97 10.51
C PRO A 313 -17.09 -4.03 9.79
N HIS A 314 -17.49 -3.77 8.55
CA HIS A 314 -18.24 -4.69 7.70
C HIS A 314 -17.31 -5.48 6.76
N GLY A 315 -16.09 -5.78 7.20
CA GLY A 315 -15.12 -6.53 6.40
C GLY A 315 -14.57 -5.70 5.24
N ILE A 316 -14.93 -6.06 4.00
CA ILE A 316 -14.49 -5.35 2.78
C ILE A 316 -15.62 -4.57 2.08
N GLU A 317 -16.78 -4.44 2.72
CA GLU A 317 -17.96 -3.86 2.09
C GLU A 317 -17.81 -2.37 1.73
N ARG A 318 -16.94 -1.62 2.43
CA ARG A 318 -16.59 -0.23 2.08
C ARG A 318 -16.23 -0.08 0.60
N TRP A 319 -15.59 -1.07 0.00
CA TRP A 319 -15.11 -0.95 -1.38
C TRP A 319 -16.05 -1.55 -2.42
N ARG A 320 -17.20 -2.12 -2.04
CA ARG A 320 -18.13 -2.75 -3.00
C ARG A 320 -19.62 -2.49 -2.78
N SER A 321 -20.06 -2.02 -1.61
CA SER A 321 -21.49 -1.87 -1.31
C SER A 321 -21.82 -0.65 -0.46
N ASP A 322 -23.12 -0.34 -0.30
CA ASP A 322 -23.61 0.67 0.65
C ASP A 322 -23.63 0.10 2.06
N CYS A 323 -22.42 -0.07 2.61
CA CYS A 323 -22.21 -0.58 3.97
C CYS A 323 -22.52 0.45 5.07
N GLY A 324 -22.91 1.67 4.71
CA GLY A 324 -23.19 2.76 5.66
C GLY A 324 -21.96 3.40 6.30
N CYS A 325 -20.73 2.98 5.97
CA CYS A 325 -19.49 3.60 6.45
C CYS A 325 -19.23 4.96 5.79
N ARG A 326 -20.09 5.94 6.07
CA ARG A 326 -20.10 7.28 5.47
C ARG A 326 -19.24 8.24 6.28
N LEU A 327 -18.56 9.17 5.62
CA LEU A 327 -17.89 10.30 6.30
C LEU A 327 -18.88 11.44 6.54
N GLU A 328 -19.81 11.64 5.60
CA GLU A 328 -20.90 12.61 5.66
C GLU A 328 -22.25 11.90 5.83
N ALA A 329 -23.01 12.26 6.86
CA ALA A 329 -24.25 11.56 7.20
C ALA A 329 -25.32 11.53 6.10
N LYS A 330 -25.29 12.49 5.16
CA LYS A 330 -26.33 12.68 4.12
C LYS A 330 -25.98 12.10 2.75
N THR A 331 -24.85 11.43 2.60
CA THR A 331 -24.44 10.83 1.33
C THR A 331 -24.99 9.41 1.18
N SER A 332 -25.19 8.97 -0.07
CA SER A 332 -25.49 7.59 -0.45
C SER A 332 -24.21 6.87 -0.89
N GLN A 333 -24.13 5.56 -0.68
CA GLN A 333 -23.02 4.73 -1.18
C GLN A 333 -23.49 3.68 -2.20
N GLU A 334 -24.74 3.77 -2.65
CA GLU A 334 -25.34 2.89 -3.67
C GLU A 334 -24.58 2.89 -5.00
N TRP A 335 -23.80 3.94 -5.28
CA TRP A 335 -22.96 4.05 -6.47
C TRP A 335 -21.78 3.07 -6.47
N ARG A 336 -21.33 2.56 -5.31
CA ARG A 336 -20.10 1.76 -5.19
C ARG A 336 -20.16 0.46 -5.98
N ALA A 337 -21.24 -0.30 -5.79
CA ALA A 337 -21.46 -1.58 -6.47
C ALA A 337 -21.51 -1.43 -8.01
N PRO A 338 -22.40 -0.59 -8.59
CA PRO A 338 -22.48 -0.46 -10.04
C PRO A 338 -21.21 0.16 -10.64
N LEU A 339 -20.52 1.07 -9.93
CA LEU A 339 -19.25 1.60 -10.40
C LEU A 339 -18.18 0.51 -10.43
N ARG A 340 -18.05 -0.27 -9.35
CA ARG A 340 -17.11 -1.40 -9.30
C ARG A 340 -17.38 -2.38 -10.44
N THR A 341 -18.62 -2.80 -10.64
CA THR A 341 -18.99 -3.69 -11.75
C THR A 341 -18.67 -3.09 -13.12
N ALA A 342 -18.83 -1.78 -13.32
CA ALA A 342 -18.47 -1.12 -14.56
C ALA A 342 -16.95 -1.11 -14.81
N ILE A 343 -16.14 -0.86 -13.78
CA ILE A 343 -14.67 -0.89 -13.90
C ILE A 343 -14.17 -2.34 -14.07
N GLU A 344 -14.75 -3.30 -13.35
CA GLU A 344 -14.45 -4.72 -13.50
C GLU A 344 -14.80 -5.24 -14.89
N PHE A 345 -15.89 -4.77 -15.50
CA PHE A 345 -16.20 -5.05 -16.91
C PHE A 345 -15.06 -4.64 -17.86
N ALA A 346 -14.53 -3.42 -17.71
CA ALA A 346 -13.42 -2.96 -18.55
C ALA A 346 -12.15 -3.81 -18.33
N ARG A 347 -11.88 -4.20 -17.08
CA ARG A 347 -10.75 -5.06 -16.73
C ARG A 347 -10.90 -6.47 -17.29
N ASP A 348 -12.03 -7.13 -17.07
CA ASP A 348 -12.27 -8.51 -17.53
C ASP A 348 -12.23 -8.58 -19.06
N HIS A 349 -12.78 -7.58 -19.75
CA HIS A 349 -12.70 -7.51 -21.20
C HIS A 349 -11.26 -7.31 -21.68
N SER A 350 -10.48 -6.47 -21.01
CA SER A 350 -9.06 -6.26 -21.32
C SER A 350 -8.25 -7.53 -21.11
N ALA A 351 -8.47 -8.25 -20.00
CA ALA A 351 -7.77 -9.50 -19.71
C ALA A 351 -8.05 -10.56 -20.79
N ALA A 352 -9.30 -10.67 -21.27
CA ALA A 352 -9.65 -11.58 -22.36
C ALA A 352 -8.96 -11.20 -23.69
N LEU A 353 -8.84 -9.90 -23.99
CA LEU A 353 -8.10 -9.43 -25.15
C LEU A 353 -6.59 -9.70 -24.98
N TYR A 354 -6.04 -9.43 -23.81
CA TYR A 354 -4.64 -9.70 -23.48
C TYR A 354 -4.30 -11.17 -23.74
N GLU A 355 -5.06 -12.11 -23.16
CA GLU A 355 -4.84 -13.55 -23.36
C GLU A 355 -4.90 -13.94 -24.83
N ARG A 356 -5.92 -13.45 -25.55
CA ARG A 356 -6.12 -13.77 -26.97
C ARG A 356 -4.97 -13.29 -27.84
N PHE A 357 -4.50 -12.05 -27.67
CA PHE A 357 -3.52 -11.44 -28.56
C PHE A 357 -2.09 -11.69 -28.11
N ALA A 358 -1.79 -11.62 -26.80
CA ALA A 358 -0.46 -11.95 -26.28
C ALA A 358 -0.14 -13.44 -26.44
N GLY A 359 -1.14 -14.33 -26.33
CA GLY A 359 -0.95 -15.78 -26.55
C GLY A 359 -0.54 -16.16 -27.99
N GLN A 360 -0.63 -15.23 -28.94
CA GLN A 360 -0.11 -15.41 -30.30
C GLN A 360 1.35 -14.94 -30.46
N ILE A 361 1.88 -14.24 -29.45
CA ILE A 361 3.21 -13.62 -29.46
C ILE A 361 4.17 -14.36 -28.53
N VAL A 362 3.71 -14.72 -27.34
CA VAL A 362 4.51 -15.38 -26.30
C VAL A 362 3.85 -16.71 -25.88
N SER A 363 4.67 -17.68 -25.48
CA SER A 363 4.20 -19.01 -25.08
C SER A 363 3.44 -19.02 -23.76
N ASP A 364 3.83 -18.14 -22.84
CA ASP A 364 3.17 -17.96 -21.54
C ASP A 364 2.84 -16.46 -21.36
N PRO A 365 1.66 -16.01 -21.81
CA PRO A 365 1.26 -14.63 -21.66
C PRO A 365 1.10 -14.24 -20.18
N TRP A 366 0.76 -15.19 -19.31
CA TRP A 366 0.63 -14.87 -17.89
C TRP A 366 1.97 -14.54 -17.25
N ALA A 367 2.98 -15.38 -17.47
CA ALA A 367 4.34 -15.10 -17.00
C ALA A 367 4.89 -13.80 -17.60
N ALA A 368 4.62 -13.51 -18.87
CA ALA A 368 5.04 -12.26 -19.51
C ALA A 368 4.39 -11.04 -18.86
N LEU A 369 3.09 -11.07 -18.56
CA LEU A 369 2.39 -9.97 -17.88
C LEU A 369 2.94 -9.74 -16.47
N LYS A 370 3.15 -10.80 -15.69
CA LYS A 370 3.76 -10.71 -14.36
C LYS A 370 5.14 -10.05 -14.40
N ALA A 371 5.98 -10.42 -15.36
CA ALA A 371 7.32 -9.83 -15.50
C ALA A 371 7.30 -8.42 -16.09
N SER A 372 6.24 -8.02 -16.82
CA SER A 372 6.19 -6.74 -17.56
C SER A 372 6.38 -5.49 -16.70
N ILE A 373 6.18 -5.59 -15.38
CA ILE A 373 6.43 -4.48 -14.45
C ILE A 373 7.90 -4.01 -14.51
N GLU A 374 8.84 -4.89 -14.85
CA GLU A 374 10.27 -4.56 -14.99
C GLU A 374 10.52 -3.48 -16.06
N LEU A 375 9.65 -3.42 -17.08
CA LEU A 375 9.70 -2.43 -18.15
C LEU A 375 9.22 -1.04 -17.71
N SER A 376 8.52 -0.96 -16.57
CA SER A 376 7.95 0.29 -16.05
C SER A 376 8.90 1.04 -15.10
N PHE A 377 9.92 0.37 -14.57
CA PHE A 377 10.83 0.92 -13.57
C PHE A 377 11.68 2.06 -14.14
N ASP A 378 12.32 1.81 -15.29
CA ASP A 378 13.01 2.83 -16.08
C ASP A 378 12.68 2.63 -17.56
N PRO A 379 11.64 3.32 -18.08
CA PRO A 379 11.27 3.22 -19.49
C PRO A 379 12.36 3.69 -20.47
N ALA A 380 13.40 4.38 -19.98
CA ALA A 380 14.54 4.78 -20.81
C ALA A 380 15.64 3.71 -20.87
N ASP A 381 15.58 2.65 -20.05
CA ASP A 381 16.51 1.53 -20.09
C ASP A 381 16.17 0.57 -21.24
N LEU A 382 16.62 0.93 -22.46
CA LEU A 382 16.46 0.11 -23.65
C LEU A 382 17.16 -1.26 -23.53
N ALA A 383 18.18 -1.37 -22.69
CA ALA A 383 18.87 -2.64 -22.47
C ALA A 383 18.01 -3.58 -21.60
N ALA A 384 17.28 -3.07 -20.61
CA ALA A 384 16.29 -3.84 -19.87
C ALA A 384 15.16 -4.34 -20.78
N ALA A 385 14.63 -3.46 -21.62
CA ALA A 385 13.61 -3.85 -22.60
C ALA A 385 14.11 -4.95 -23.55
N ALA A 386 15.35 -4.81 -24.07
CA ALA A 386 15.94 -5.84 -24.93
C ALA A 386 16.09 -7.19 -24.22
N ARG A 387 16.54 -7.20 -22.94
CA ARG A 387 16.64 -8.43 -22.13
C ARG A 387 15.28 -9.07 -21.90
N PHE A 388 14.24 -8.28 -21.65
CA PHE A 388 12.87 -8.78 -21.51
C PHE A 388 12.41 -9.49 -22.79
N PHE A 389 12.52 -8.82 -23.94
CA PHE A 389 12.04 -9.39 -25.19
C PHE A 389 12.85 -10.60 -25.65
N ASP A 390 14.15 -10.65 -25.35
CA ASP A 390 14.99 -11.85 -25.57
C ASP A 390 14.52 -13.02 -24.69
N ARG A 391 14.26 -12.77 -23.38
CA ARG A 391 13.72 -13.78 -22.45
C ARG A 391 12.42 -14.42 -22.96
N TYR A 392 11.54 -13.62 -23.54
CA TYR A 392 10.27 -14.08 -24.11
C TYR A 392 10.31 -14.40 -25.61
N LYS A 393 11.50 -14.38 -26.22
CA LYS A 393 11.76 -14.75 -27.62
C LYS A 393 10.95 -13.92 -28.64
N VAL A 394 10.77 -12.63 -28.38
CA VAL A 394 10.06 -11.70 -29.26
C VAL A 394 11.07 -10.81 -29.98
N SER A 395 11.50 -11.20 -31.17
CA SER A 395 12.49 -10.44 -31.95
C SER A 395 11.88 -9.41 -32.92
N GLU A 396 10.64 -9.59 -33.35
CA GLU A 396 9.98 -8.70 -34.30
C GLU A 396 9.47 -7.43 -33.60
N GLU A 397 9.93 -6.26 -34.04
CA GLU A 397 9.59 -4.94 -33.48
C GLU A 397 8.08 -4.70 -33.42
N GLY A 398 7.34 -5.08 -34.47
CA GLY A 398 5.86 -4.95 -34.49
C GLY A 398 5.17 -5.78 -33.40
N LYS A 399 5.69 -6.97 -33.07
CA LYS A 399 5.19 -7.80 -31.96
C LYS A 399 5.58 -7.24 -30.61
N GLN A 400 6.79 -6.70 -30.48
CA GLN A 400 7.23 -6.01 -29.25
C GLN A 400 6.31 -4.82 -28.96
N GLN A 401 6.05 -3.96 -29.95
CA GLN A 401 5.16 -2.81 -29.80
C GLN A 401 3.73 -3.22 -29.45
N LEU A 402 3.20 -4.26 -30.09
CA LEU A 402 1.88 -4.80 -29.77
C LEU A 402 1.82 -5.32 -28.33
N LEU A 403 2.85 -6.04 -27.89
CA LEU A 403 2.91 -6.57 -26.54
C LEU A 403 3.03 -5.46 -25.49
N MET A 404 3.78 -4.38 -25.77
CA MET A 404 3.83 -3.18 -24.92
C MET A 404 2.45 -2.53 -24.78
N THR A 405 1.71 -2.39 -25.87
CA THR A 405 0.33 -1.86 -25.85
C THR A 405 -0.59 -2.73 -24.99
N LEU A 406 -0.45 -4.06 -25.09
CA LEU A 406 -1.22 -5.02 -24.29
C LEU A 406 -0.84 -4.96 -22.80
N PHE A 407 0.45 -4.80 -22.46
CA PHE A 407 0.88 -4.61 -21.08
C PHE A 407 0.36 -3.29 -20.50
N GLU A 408 0.40 -2.20 -21.26
CA GLU A 408 -0.13 -0.92 -20.82
C GLU A 408 -1.64 -0.99 -20.57
N MET A 409 -2.37 -1.71 -21.43
CA MET A 409 -3.82 -1.95 -21.27
C MET A 409 -4.13 -2.65 -19.95
N GLU A 410 -3.42 -3.74 -19.64
CA GLU A 410 -3.59 -4.49 -18.39
C GLU A 410 -3.16 -3.66 -17.17
N GLN A 411 -2.02 -2.96 -17.25
CA GLN A 411 -1.57 -2.05 -16.18
C GLN A 411 -2.61 -0.98 -15.90
N ALA A 412 -3.19 -0.35 -16.93
CA ALA A 412 -4.26 0.63 -16.76
C ALA A 412 -5.51 0.01 -16.13
N ALA A 413 -5.90 -1.19 -16.56
CA ALA A 413 -7.05 -1.92 -16.02
C ALA A 413 -6.90 -2.21 -14.52
N HIS A 414 -5.74 -2.69 -14.10
CA HIS A 414 -5.45 -2.93 -12.68
C HIS A 414 -5.37 -1.63 -11.88
N THR A 415 -4.81 -0.58 -12.47
CA THR A 415 -4.67 0.74 -11.81
C THR A 415 -6.04 1.38 -11.54
N ALA A 416 -7.02 1.16 -12.43
CA ALA A 416 -8.39 1.62 -12.25
C ALA A 416 -9.11 1.02 -11.02
N LEU A 417 -8.61 -0.10 -10.48
CA LEU A 417 -9.14 -0.78 -9.30
C LEU A 417 -8.45 -0.38 -7.99
N THR A 418 -7.75 0.76 -7.96
CA THR A 418 -7.17 1.31 -6.72
C THR A 418 -8.25 1.53 -5.64
N SER A 419 -7.97 1.16 -4.38
CA SER A 419 -8.99 1.17 -3.32
C SER A 419 -9.53 2.58 -3.01
N CYS A 420 -8.70 3.62 -3.17
CA CYS A 420 -9.05 5.01 -2.84
C CYS A 420 -10.34 5.47 -3.52
N ALA A 421 -10.58 4.99 -4.75
CA ALA A 421 -11.75 5.37 -5.53
C ALA A 421 -13.10 4.98 -4.89
N TRP A 422 -13.09 4.03 -3.95
CA TRP A 422 -14.28 3.61 -3.20
C TRP A 422 -14.25 3.97 -1.71
N PHE A 423 -13.14 4.51 -1.19
CA PHE A 423 -12.99 4.74 0.25
C PHE A 423 -13.91 5.85 0.77
N PHE A 424 -13.98 6.96 0.03
CA PHE A 424 -14.75 8.16 0.37
C PHE A 424 -16.22 8.05 -0.06
N ASP A 425 -17.00 9.09 0.22
CA ASP A 425 -18.46 9.07 0.02
C ASP A 425 -18.92 9.26 -1.41
N ASP A 426 -18.05 9.73 -2.32
CA ASP A 426 -18.47 10.10 -3.65
C ASP A 426 -17.36 9.95 -4.70
N PHE A 427 -17.67 9.24 -5.80
CA PHE A 427 -16.74 9.04 -6.91
C PHE A 427 -16.39 10.33 -7.67
N GLY A 428 -17.16 11.40 -7.49
CA GLY A 428 -16.89 12.71 -8.08
C GLY A 428 -15.71 13.45 -7.45
N GLY A 429 -15.16 12.93 -6.34
CA GLY A 429 -13.95 13.42 -5.70
C GLY A 429 -12.65 13.11 -6.48
N PRO A 430 -11.49 13.60 -6.02
CA PRO A 430 -10.21 13.35 -6.65
C PRO A 430 -9.93 11.85 -6.88
N GLU A 431 -10.24 11.01 -5.90
CA GLU A 431 -9.92 9.58 -5.91
C GLU A 431 -10.78 8.80 -6.90
N GLY A 432 -12.09 9.06 -6.96
CA GLY A 432 -12.96 8.38 -7.94
C GLY A 432 -12.66 8.81 -9.38
N ARG A 433 -12.20 10.06 -9.59
CA ARG A 433 -11.71 10.53 -10.90
C ARG A 433 -10.45 9.78 -11.34
N ILE A 434 -9.59 9.34 -10.43
CA ILE A 434 -8.43 8.50 -10.76
C ILE A 434 -8.91 7.21 -11.42
N ALA A 435 -9.82 6.46 -10.78
CA ALA A 435 -10.35 5.22 -11.35
C ALA A 435 -10.98 5.43 -12.74
N LEU A 436 -11.77 6.48 -12.92
CA LEU A 436 -12.41 6.78 -14.21
C LEU A 436 -11.38 7.13 -15.31
N ARG A 437 -10.30 7.85 -14.98
CA ARG A 437 -9.22 8.16 -15.94
C ARG A 437 -8.47 6.91 -16.37
N TRP A 438 -8.10 6.06 -15.43
CA TRP A 438 -7.42 4.81 -15.74
C TRP A 438 -8.32 3.85 -16.52
N ALA A 439 -9.60 3.76 -16.18
CA ALA A 439 -10.58 3.00 -16.98
C ALA A 439 -10.74 3.54 -18.40
N ALA A 440 -10.67 4.86 -18.59
CA ALA A 440 -10.69 5.46 -19.92
C ALA A 440 -9.44 5.10 -20.74
N ARG A 441 -8.26 5.04 -20.13
CA ARG A 441 -7.04 4.56 -20.79
C ARG A 441 -7.15 3.07 -21.14
N THR A 442 -7.64 2.24 -20.21
CA THR A 442 -7.91 0.81 -20.45
C THR A 442 -8.77 0.61 -21.70
N VAL A 443 -9.92 1.29 -21.74
CA VAL A 443 -10.90 1.18 -22.82
C VAL A 443 -10.37 1.75 -24.14
N GLU A 444 -9.60 2.83 -24.11
CA GLU A 444 -8.95 3.39 -25.30
C GLU A 444 -7.98 2.38 -25.94
N LEU A 445 -7.17 1.70 -25.14
CA LEU A 445 -6.24 0.68 -25.62
C LEU A 445 -6.99 -0.59 -26.07
N ALA A 446 -8.00 -1.03 -25.32
CA ALA A 446 -8.83 -2.19 -25.66
C ALA A 446 -9.64 -1.97 -26.95
N ALA A 447 -10.07 -0.74 -27.24
CA ALA A 447 -10.84 -0.41 -28.43
C ALA A 447 -10.07 -0.64 -29.75
N LEU A 448 -8.72 -0.70 -29.71
CA LEU A 448 -7.89 -1.12 -30.85
C LEU A 448 -8.21 -2.55 -31.30
N PHE A 449 -8.75 -3.38 -30.41
CA PHE A 449 -9.08 -4.78 -30.64
C PHE A 449 -10.59 -5.06 -30.60
N ALA A 450 -11.33 -4.29 -29.80
CA ALA A 450 -12.77 -4.44 -29.60
C ALA A 450 -13.48 -3.06 -29.55
N PRO A 451 -13.88 -2.49 -30.70
CA PRO A 451 -14.42 -1.13 -30.77
C PRO A 451 -15.70 -0.87 -29.96
N THR A 452 -16.44 -1.93 -29.56
CA THR A 452 -17.70 -1.81 -28.80
C THR A 452 -17.52 -1.59 -27.31
N ILE A 453 -16.31 -1.81 -26.77
CA ILE A 453 -16.06 -1.76 -25.32
C ILE A 453 -16.37 -0.39 -24.70
N GLU A 454 -16.08 0.72 -25.39
CA GLU A 454 -16.38 2.06 -24.87
C GLU A 454 -17.88 2.36 -24.80
N PRO A 455 -18.68 2.15 -25.86
CA PRO A 455 -20.14 2.22 -25.77
C PRO A 455 -20.72 1.37 -24.62
N GLU A 456 -20.26 0.13 -24.46
CA GLU A 456 -20.75 -0.77 -23.42
C GLU A 456 -20.41 -0.28 -22.00
N LEU A 457 -19.19 0.25 -21.80
CA LEU A 457 -18.83 0.87 -20.52
C LEU A 457 -19.71 2.10 -20.23
N LEU A 458 -19.91 2.97 -21.23
CA LEU A 458 -20.73 4.18 -21.07
C LEU A 458 -22.17 3.84 -20.66
N ASP A 459 -22.76 2.80 -21.25
CA ASP A 459 -24.10 2.34 -20.89
C ASP A 459 -24.20 1.95 -19.40
N ARG A 460 -23.16 1.30 -18.86
CA ARG A 460 -23.07 0.96 -17.42
C ARG A 460 -22.92 2.19 -16.54
N LEU A 461 -22.13 3.17 -16.99
CA LEU A 461 -21.83 4.37 -16.22
C LEU A 461 -23.01 5.38 -16.16
N ARG A 462 -23.95 5.35 -17.13
CA ARG A 462 -25.09 6.29 -17.19
C ARG A 462 -26.01 6.24 -15.97
N ALA A 463 -26.21 5.05 -15.40
CA ALA A 463 -27.10 4.89 -14.25
C ALA A 463 -26.48 5.35 -12.92
N ILE A 464 -25.18 5.63 -12.90
CA ILE A 464 -24.42 5.89 -11.67
C ILE A 464 -24.39 7.40 -11.43
N LYS A 465 -24.96 7.84 -10.31
CA LYS A 465 -25.09 9.26 -9.96
C LYS A 465 -24.23 9.61 -8.76
N SER A 466 -23.56 10.75 -8.85
CA SER A 466 -22.80 11.33 -7.75
C SER A 466 -23.74 11.89 -6.68
N ASN A 467 -23.29 11.87 -5.43
CA ASN A 467 -23.90 12.63 -4.33
C ASN A 467 -23.84 14.15 -4.58
N ARG A 468 -22.95 14.61 -5.45
CA ARG A 468 -22.79 16.00 -5.87
C ARG A 468 -23.56 16.29 -7.15
N ARG A 469 -24.55 17.18 -7.06
CA ARG A 469 -25.44 17.52 -8.18
C ARG A 469 -24.69 18.08 -9.38
N GLU A 470 -23.63 18.85 -9.12
CA GLU A 470 -22.77 19.48 -10.13
C GLU A 470 -21.87 18.48 -10.87
N VAL A 471 -21.62 17.29 -10.29
CA VAL A 471 -20.87 16.22 -10.95
C VAL A 471 -21.78 15.41 -11.87
N GLY A 472 -23.01 15.12 -11.42
CA GLY A 472 -24.01 14.40 -12.20
C GLY A 472 -23.69 12.91 -12.37
N GLU A 473 -23.68 12.44 -13.62
CA GLU A 473 -23.53 11.02 -13.97
C GLU A 473 -22.07 10.63 -14.18
N ALA A 474 -21.71 9.39 -13.81
CA ALA A 474 -20.36 8.86 -14.01
C ALA A 474 -19.96 8.84 -15.50
N ALA A 475 -20.89 8.57 -16.41
CA ALA A 475 -20.62 8.58 -17.86
C ALA A 475 -20.20 9.97 -18.36
N SER A 476 -20.89 11.03 -17.91
CA SER A 476 -20.56 12.41 -18.27
C SER A 476 -19.21 12.84 -17.69
N LEU A 477 -18.93 12.45 -16.45
CA LEU A 477 -17.64 12.70 -15.81
C LEU A 477 -16.49 11.98 -16.54
N TYR A 478 -16.67 10.69 -16.86
CA TYR A 478 -15.73 9.89 -17.64
C TYR A 478 -15.37 10.56 -18.97
N LEU A 479 -16.37 10.96 -19.77
CA LEU A 479 -16.15 11.59 -21.08
C LEU A 479 -15.40 12.93 -20.96
N SER A 480 -15.74 13.72 -19.94
CA SER A 480 -15.09 15.00 -19.65
C SER A 480 -13.61 14.82 -19.33
N LEU A 481 -13.28 13.85 -18.46
CA LEU A 481 -11.91 13.52 -18.08
C LEU A 481 -11.10 13.04 -19.30
N LYS A 482 -11.62 12.04 -20.03
CA LYS A 482 -10.97 11.48 -21.22
C LYS A 482 -10.69 12.58 -22.26
N THR A 483 -11.69 13.41 -22.57
CA THR A 483 -11.56 14.43 -23.63
C THR A 483 -10.57 15.54 -23.28
N ARG A 484 -10.52 15.96 -22.01
CA ARG A 484 -9.60 17.01 -21.56
C ARG A 484 -8.15 16.51 -21.60
N GLU A 485 -7.88 15.39 -20.97
CA GLU A 485 -6.51 14.91 -20.78
C GLU A 485 -5.90 14.29 -22.05
N SER A 486 -6.69 13.56 -22.85
CA SER A 486 -6.21 13.05 -24.16
C SER A 486 -5.79 14.15 -25.14
N ARG A 487 -6.30 15.37 -24.96
CA ARG A 487 -5.91 16.56 -25.74
C ARG A 487 -4.74 17.33 -25.12
N GLY A 488 -4.07 16.78 -24.10
CA GLY A 488 -2.99 17.44 -23.38
C GLY A 488 -3.42 18.70 -22.62
N ARG A 489 -4.73 18.87 -22.38
CA ARG A 489 -5.24 19.96 -21.54
C ARG A 489 -5.15 19.51 -20.08
N ILE A 490 -3.98 19.76 -19.52
CA ILE A 490 -3.62 19.59 -18.10
C ILE A 490 -4.09 20.83 -17.34
#